data_AF-A0A7J2LLB1-F1
#
_entry.id   AF-A0A7J2LLB1-F1
#
_cell.length_a   1.000
_cell.length_b   1.000
_cell.length_c   1.000
_cell.angle_alpha   90.00
_cell.angle_beta   90.00
_cell.angle_gamma   90.00
#
_symmetry.space_group_name_H-M   'P 1'
#
loop_
_entity.id
_entity.type
_entity.pdbx_description
1 polymer ?
#
loop_
_entity_poly.entity_id
_entity_poly.type
_entity_poly.pdbx_seq_one_letter_code
_entity_poly.pdbx_strand_id
1 'polypeptide(L)'
;MLHKERFFTALDLREPDYVPITDLGLDPPIVEAITGRKLGGFSLIEASGEDPWSLSLHNRIALSEACLKLDFDAVPAVSDYTLCSRKYRPKFLS
;
A
#
# COMPACT_ATOMS: atom_id res chain seq x y z
N MET A 1 -3.01 6.36 -23.69
CA MET A 1 -4.18 6.08 -22.85
C MET A 1 -3.78 6.38 -21.41
N LEU A 2 -4.57 7.17 -20.68
CA LEU A 2 -4.33 7.45 -19.27
C LEU A 2 -4.49 6.17 -18.42
N HIS A 3 -3.84 6.07 -17.26
CA HIS A 3 -4.00 4.92 -16.34
C HIS A 3 -5.46 4.57 -16.07
N LYS A 4 -6.27 5.60 -15.77
CA LYS A 4 -7.71 5.47 -15.55
C LYS A 4 -8.41 4.78 -16.73
N GLU A 5 -8.11 5.23 -17.95
CA GLU A 5 -8.71 4.70 -19.16
C GLU A 5 -8.29 3.24 -19.40
N ARG A 6 -7.00 2.90 -19.17
CA ARG A 6 -6.49 1.52 -19.26
C ARG A 6 -7.20 0.60 -18.28
N PHE A 7 -7.30 1.03 -17.02
CA PHE A 7 -7.92 0.28 -15.95
C PHE A 7 -9.40 -0.04 -16.24
N PHE A 8 -10.19 0.97 -16.60
CA PHE A 8 -11.60 0.75 -16.93
C PHE A 8 -11.80 -0.03 -18.24
N THR A 9 -10.93 0.14 -19.24
CA THR A 9 -10.99 -0.66 -20.48
C THR A 9 -10.82 -2.15 -20.21
N ALA A 10 -9.88 -2.52 -19.32
CA ALA A 10 -9.71 -3.90 -18.88
C ALA A 10 -10.90 -4.40 -18.05
N LEU A 11 -11.41 -3.61 -17.09
CA LEU A 11 -12.57 -3.98 -16.28
C LEU A 11 -13.86 -4.18 -17.10
N ASP A 12 -14.05 -3.36 -18.13
CA ASP A 12 -15.19 -3.45 -19.05
C ASP A 12 -15.03 -4.59 -20.08
N LEU A 13 -13.95 -5.37 -19.98
CA LEU A 13 -13.61 -6.48 -20.90
C LEU A 13 -13.51 -6.04 -22.38
N ARG A 14 -13.20 -4.77 -22.64
CA ARG A 14 -13.05 -4.23 -24.00
C ARG A 14 -11.73 -4.66 -24.65
N GLU A 15 -10.71 -4.92 -23.84
CA GLU A 15 -9.42 -5.49 -24.24
C GLU A 15 -9.05 -6.63 -23.27
N PRO A 16 -9.62 -7.84 -23.43
CA PRO A 16 -9.52 -8.92 -22.44
C PRO A 16 -8.10 -9.48 -22.25
N ASP A 17 -7.20 -9.25 -23.20
CA ASP A 17 -5.78 -9.65 -23.12
C ASP A 17 -4.92 -8.64 -22.33
N TYR A 18 -5.50 -7.50 -21.93
CA TYR A 18 -4.80 -6.45 -21.20
C TYR A 18 -5.14 -6.51 -19.70
N VAL A 19 -4.12 -6.68 -18.85
CA VAL A 19 -4.27 -6.70 -17.39
C VAL A 19 -3.70 -5.41 -16.80
N PRO A 20 -4.47 -4.64 -15.99
CA PRO A 20 -3.93 -3.45 -15.35
C PRO A 20 -2.86 -3.83 -14.35
N ILE A 21 -1.79 -3.04 -14.30
CA ILE A 21 -0.76 -3.20 -13.27
C ILE A 21 -1.33 -2.62 -11.98
N THR A 22 -1.56 -3.50 -11.02
CA THR A 22 -2.08 -3.14 -9.70
C THR A 22 -1.15 -3.67 -8.64
N ASP A 23 -1.17 -3.03 -7.47
CA ASP A 23 -0.43 -3.55 -6.34
C ASP A 23 -1.19 -4.72 -5.69
N LEU A 24 -0.58 -5.90 -5.71
CA LEU A 24 -0.99 -7.05 -4.91
C LEU A 24 -0.15 -7.18 -3.61
N GLY A 25 0.88 -6.35 -3.44
CA GLY A 25 1.72 -6.24 -2.26
C GLY A 25 3.17 -5.91 -2.63
N LEU A 26 3.58 -4.65 -2.48
CA LEU A 26 5.00 -4.29 -2.46
C LEU A 26 5.54 -4.42 -1.04
N ASP A 27 6.58 -5.24 -0.87
CA ASP A 27 7.25 -5.39 0.40
C ASP A 27 7.96 -4.09 0.82
N PRO A 28 8.05 -3.79 2.13
CA PRO A 28 8.66 -2.56 2.61
C PRO A 28 10.05 -2.29 2.03
N PRO A 29 11.01 -3.24 1.94
CA PRO A 29 12.31 -2.98 1.34
C PRO A 29 12.24 -2.48 -0.12
N ILE A 30 11.26 -2.95 -0.90
CA ILE A 30 11.04 -2.49 -2.27
C ILE A 30 10.49 -1.06 -2.25
N VAL A 31 9.51 -0.79 -1.38
CA VAL A 31 8.96 0.56 -1.18
C VAL A 31 10.03 1.53 -0.72
N GLU A 32 10.90 1.15 0.21
CA GLU A 32 12.03 1.95 0.69
C GLU A 32 13.00 2.26 -0.47
N ALA A 33 13.34 1.26 -1.29
CA ALA A 33 14.23 1.45 -2.44
C ALA A 33 13.66 2.43 -3.48
N ILE A 34 12.35 2.42 -3.70
CA ILE A 34 11.67 3.31 -4.67
C ILE A 34 11.43 4.72 -4.10
N THR A 35 11.06 4.80 -2.82
CA THR A 35 10.66 6.08 -2.19
C THR A 35 11.82 6.81 -1.53
N GLY A 36 12.88 6.09 -1.13
CA GLY A 36 13.95 6.60 -0.27
C GLY A 36 13.54 6.79 1.19
N ARG A 37 12.30 6.42 1.56
CA ARG A 37 11.80 6.49 2.94
C ARG A 37 12.16 5.22 3.68
N LYS A 38 12.39 5.32 4.99
CA LYS A 38 12.52 4.14 5.83
C LYS A 38 11.17 3.71 6.39
N LEU A 39 10.77 2.49 6.10
CA LEU A 39 9.61 1.80 6.65
C LEU A 39 10.19 0.69 7.50
N GLY A 40 9.76 0.49 8.75
CA GLY A 40 10.42 -0.33 9.78
C GLY A 40 10.80 -1.80 9.47
N GLY A 41 10.74 -2.25 8.22
CA GLY A 41 11.31 -3.50 7.71
C GLY A 41 10.30 -4.64 7.65
N PHE A 42 9.11 -4.44 8.20
CA PHE A 42 8.08 -5.48 8.35
C PHE A 42 6.94 -5.31 7.35
N SER A 43 6.64 -6.38 6.60
CA SER A 43 5.56 -6.44 5.60
C SER A 43 4.16 -6.57 6.24
N LEU A 44 4.10 -6.76 7.57
CA LEU A 44 2.88 -6.86 8.35
C LEU A 44 2.54 -5.53 9.06
N ILE A 45 1.28 -5.36 9.43
CA ILE A 45 0.86 -4.24 10.28
C ILE A 45 1.56 -4.38 11.62
N GLU A 46 2.54 -3.52 11.88
CA GLU A 46 3.21 -3.46 13.16
C GLU A 46 2.27 -2.84 14.20
N ALA A 47 1.77 -3.68 15.10
CA ALA A 47 0.84 -3.30 16.16
C ALA A 47 1.52 -3.20 17.54
N SER A 48 2.84 -3.38 17.63
CA SER A 48 3.59 -3.40 18.90
C SER A 48 4.37 -2.12 19.20
N GLY A 49 4.48 -1.17 18.25
CA GLY A 49 5.21 0.08 18.43
C GLY A 49 4.52 1.08 19.36
N GLU A 50 5.22 2.16 19.71
CA GLU A 50 4.69 3.24 20.57
C GLU A 50 3.49 3.98 19.93
N ASP A 51 3.51 4.17 18.61
CA ASP A 51 2.42 4.77 17.83
C ASP A 51 2.07 3.95 16.56
N PRO A 52 1.34 2.83 16.70
CA PRO A 52 0.99 1.96 15.57
C PRO A 52 0.11 2.62 14.52
N TRP A 53 -0.68 3.63 14.91
CA TRP A 53 -1.58 4.35 14.00
C TRP A 53 -0.78 5.19 13.01
N SER A 54 0.09 6.07 13.51
CA SER A 54 0.88 6.96 12.65
C SER A 54 1.83 6.16 11.77
N LEU A 55 2.41 5.07 12.29
CA LEU A 55 3.24 4.16 11.51
C LEU A 55 2.45 3.48 10.37
N SER A 56 1.23 3.01 10.66
CA SER A 56 0.36 2.41 9.64
C SER A 56 0.04 3.40 8.51
N LEU A 57 -0.29 4.66 8.84
CA LEU A 57 -0.53 5.71 7.84
C LEU A 57 0.73 6.01 7.03
N HIS A 58 1.89 6.15 7.69
CA HIS A 58 3.16 6.41 7.03
C HIS A 58 3.50 5.33 6.00
N ASN A 59 3.37 4.06 6.38
CA ASN A 59 3.65 2.92 5.51
C ASN A 59 2.69 2.89 4.30
N ARG A 60 1.40 3.17 4.50
CA ARG A 60 0.41 3.19 3.39
C ARG A 60 0.63 4.34 2.41
N ILE A 61 1.02 5.51 2.91
CA ILE A 61 1.38 6.65 2.05
C ILE A 61 2.62 6.32 1.23
N ALA A 62 3.67 5.78 1.84
CA ALA A 62 4.89 5.39 1.13
C ALA A 62 4.63 4.31 0.07
N LEU A 63 3.80 3.31 0.38
CA LEU A 63 3.36 2.30 -0.58
C LEU A 63 2.65 2.92 -1.79
N SER A 64 1.70 3.83 -1.54
CA SER A 64 0.97 4.53 -2.59
C SER A 64 1.90 5.35 -3.47
N GLU A 65 2.87 6.05 -2.88
CA GLU A 65 3.90 6.79 -3.61
C GLU A 65 4.80 5.88 -4.46
N ALA A 66 5.19 4.70 -3.95
CA ALA A 66 5.96 3.73 -4.71
C ALA A 66 5.19 3.24 -5.94
N CYS A 67 3.91 2.90 -5.78
CA CYS A 67 3.04 2.48 -6.88
C CYS A 67 2.94 3.57 -7.96
N LEU A 68 2.76 4.84 -7.55
CA LEU A 68 2.73 5.97 -8.49
C LEU A 68 4.06 6.14 -9.22
N LYS A 69 5.21 5.98 -8.55
CA LYS A 69 6.54 6.05 -9.18
C LYS A 69 6.81 4.89 -10.15
N LEU A 70 6.19 3.73 -9.93
CA LEU A 70 6.28 2.56 -10.79
C LEU A 70 5.25 2.56 -11.94
N ASP A 71 4.50 3.64 -12.12
CA ASP A 71 3.51 3.77 -13.20
C ASP A 71 2.37 2.73 -13.10
N PHE A 72 1.98 2.36 -11.88
CA PHE A 72 0.86 1.44 -11.65
C PHE A 72 -0.47 2.11 -12.03
N ASP A 73 -1.39 1.32 -12.57
CA ASP A 73 -2.71 1.80 -12.99
C ASP A 73 -3.64 2.06 -11.81
N ALA A 74 -3.43 1.36 -10.70
CA ALA A 74 -4.14 1.56 -9.45
C ALA A 74 -3.22 1.36 -8.24
N VAL A 75 -3.47 2.16 -7.21
CA VAL A 75 -2.85 2.02 -5.88
C VAL A 75 -3.75 1.19 -4.96
N PRO A 76 -3.20 0.58 -3.89
CA PRO A 76 -3.98 -0.22 -2.94
C PRO A 76 -5.19 0.51 -2.37
N ALA A 77 -6.28 -0.23 -2.20
CA ALA A 77 -7.40 0.24 -1.40
C ALA A 77 -6.96 0.37 0.06
N VAL A 78 -7.09 1.57 0.62
CA VAL A 78 -6.91 1.81 2.06
C VAL A 78 -8.21 1.46 2.76
N SER A 79 -8.18 0.46 3.64
CA SER A 79 -9.32 0.05 4.45
C SER A 79 -8.94 -0.04 5.93
N ASP A 80 -9.96 -0.07 6.80
CA ASP A 80 -9.75 -0.23 8.25
C ASP A 80 -9.04 -1.55 8.60
N TYR A 81 -9.11 -2.58 7.74
CA TYR A 81 -8.36 -3.84 7.92
C TYR A 81 -6.87 -3.71 7.63
N THR A 82 -6.47 -2.65 6.93
CA THR A 82 -5.09 -2.42 6.49
C THR A 82 -4.33 -1.43 7.38
N LEU A 83 -5.00 -0.95 8.44
CA LEU A 83 -4.50 0.05 9.39
C LEU A 83 -4.72 -0.43 10.84
N CYS A 84 -3.80 -0.09 11.73
CA CYS A 84 -4.12 -0.13 13.16
C CYS A 84 -5.24 0.89 13.47
N SER A 85 -6.16 0.60 14.39
CA SER A 85 -7.14 1.61 14.80
C SER A 85 -6.46 2.71 15.63
N ARG A 86 -6.88 3.98 15.47
CA ARG A 86 -6.45 5.07 16.36
C ARG A 86 -6.74 4.81 17.85
N LYS A 87 -7.77 3.98 18.13
CA LYS A 87 -8.15 3.58 19.50
C LYS A 87 -7.33 2.41 20.04
N TYR A 88 -6.61 1.68 19.16
CA TYR A 88 -5.82 0.53 19.58
C TYR A 88 -4.64 0.98 20.46
N ARG A 89 -4.38 0.21 21.52
CA ARG A 89 -3.23 0.39 22.40
C ARG A 89 -2.61 -0.99 22.61
N PRO A 90 -1.31 -1.17 22.30
CA PRO A 90 -0.65 -2.45 22.53
C PRO A 90 -0.70 -2.79 24.02
N LYS A 91 -1.01 -4.05 24.33
CA LYS A 91 -0.90 -4.60 25.67
C LYS A 91 0.24 -5.60 25.67
N PHE A 92 1.31 -5.26 26.37
CA PHE A 92 2.42 -6.18 26.58
C PHE A 92 2.03 -7.14 27.71
N LEU A 93 2.17 -8.44 27.45
CA LEU A 93 2.07 -9.45 28.49
C LEU A 93 3.42 -9.47 29.22
N SER A 94 3.40 -9.22 30.52
CA SER A 94 4.55 -9.31 31.42
C SER A 94 4.81 -10.74 31.85
#